data_AF-A0AAW0PMW2-F1
#
_entry.id   AF-A0AAW0PMW2-F1
#
_cell.length_a   1.000
_cell.length_b   1.000
_cell.length_c   1.000
_cell.angle_alpha   90.00
_cell.angle_beta   90.00
_cell.angle_gamma   90.00
#
_symmetry.space_group_name_H-M   'P 1'
#
loop_
_entity.id
_entity.type
_entity.pdbx_description
1 polymer ?
#
loop_
_entity_poly.entity_id
_entity_poly.type
_entity_poly.pdbx_seq_one_letter_code
_entity_poly.pdbx_strand_id
1 'polypeptide(L)'
;MDLKLLAVVAALMLIAHTPESEGKPISLVERCYCRSTVNNLPRSYIRELRFIQTPNCPFQVIAKLKTNKEVCVNPEIRWLQNYLKNAINKMKKSKQAI
;
A
#
# COMPACT_ATOMS: atom_id res chain seq x y z
N MET A 1 -38.25 -0.82 45.82
CA MET A 1 -37.48 -0.80 44.57
C MET A 1 -38.12 -1.84 43.66
N ASP A 2 -38.92 -1.38 42.70
CA ASP A 2 -39.72 -2.26 41.85
C ASP A 2 -38.87 -3.36 41.20
N LEU A 3 -39.29 -4.61 41.42
CA LEU A 3 -38.63 -5.79 40.83
C LEU A 3 -38.54 -5.67 39.30
N LYS A 4 -39.48 -4.93 38.70
CA LYS A 4 -39.51 -4.57 37.28
C LYS A 4 -38.37 -3.63 36.89
N LEU A 5 -38.06 -2.64 37.72
CA LEU A 5 -36.96 -1.71 37.49
C LEU A 5 -35.61 -2.42 37.60
N LEU A 6 -35.47 -3.32 38.58
CA LEU A 6 -34.30 -4.18 38.73
C LEU A 6 -34.10 -5.10 37.51
N ALA A 7 -35.18 -5.69 36.98
CA ALA A 7 -35.13 -6.53 35.79
C ALA A 7 -34.71 -5.76 34.53
N VAL A 8 -35.22 -4.53 34.36
CA VAL A 8 -34.86 -3.67 33.23
C VAL A 8 -33.39 -3.23 33.31
N VAL A 9 -32.91 -2.86 34.49
CA VAL A 9 -31.51 -2.45 34.69
C VAL A 9 -30.56 -3.64 34.47
N ALA A 10 -30.91 -4.84 34.95
CA ALA A 10 -30.12 -6.05 34.72
C ALA A 10 -30.05 -6.41 33.22
N ALA A 11 -31.17 -6.28 32.49
CA ALA A 11 -31.20 -6.51 31.05
C ALA A 11 -30.36 -5.48 30.28
N LEU A 12 -30.41 -4.20 30.65
CA LEU A 12 -29.58 -3.14 30.04
C LEU A 12 -28.09 -3.38 30.26
N MET A 13 -27.70 -3.81 31.46
CA MET A 13 -26.32 -4.17 31.75
C MET A 13 -25.87 -5.37 30.90
N LEU A 14 -26.68 -6.41 30.73
CA LEU A 14 -26.31 -7.56 29.89
C LEU A 14 -26.06 -7.20 28.42
N ILE A 15 -26.76 -6.19 27.88
CA ILE A 15 -26.56 -5.73 26.49
C ILE A 15 -25.30 -4.84 26.38
N ALA A 16 -24.96 -4.08 27.42
CA ALA A 16 -23.78 -3.21 27.43
C ALA A 16 -22.46 -3.97 27.59
N HIS A 17 -22.49 -5.19 28.14
CA HIS A 17 -21.31 -6.05 28.29
C HIS A 17 -21.15 -7.04 27.14
N THR A 18 -21.56 -6.69 25.91
CA THR A 18 -20.98 -7.39 24.77
C THR A 18 -19.49 -7.04 24.79
N PRO A 19 -18.56 -8.00 24.98
CA PRO A 19 -17.20 -7.72 24.60
C PRO A 19 -17.29 -7.31 23.13
N GLU A 20 -16.96 -6.06 22.83
CA GLU A 20 -16.47 -5.71 21.51
C GLU A 20 -15.27 -6.62 21.32
N SER A 21 -15.55 -7.84 20.85
CA SER A 21 -14.57 -8.70 20.26
C SER A 21 -14.06 -7.82 19.15
N GLU A 22 -12.88 -7.26 19.39
CA GLU A 22 -12.02 -6.66 18.40
C GLU A 22 -11.86 -7.72 17.34
N GLY A 23 -12.84 -7.77 16.44
CA GLY A 23 -12.89 -8.62 15.30
C GLY A 23 -11.72 -8.13 14.49
N LYS A 24 -10.55 -8.76 14.74
CA LYS A 24 -9.38 -8.69 13.91
C LYS A 24 -9.91 -8.63 12.48
N PRO A 25 -9.70 -7.53 11.72
CA PRO A 25 -10.30 -7.39 10.42
C PRO A 25 -9.92 -8.63 9.62
N ILE A 26 -10.94 -9.45 9.35
CA ILE A 26 -10.88 -10.61 8.47
C ILE A 26 -10.27 -10.08 7.18
N SER A 27 -9.05 -10.54 6.87
CA SER A 27 -8.24 -10.12 5.73
C SER A 27 -7.21 -9.03 6.01
N LEU A 28 -6.30 -9.32 6.94
CA LEU A 28 -4.85 -9.12 6.76
C LEU A 28 -4.38 -9.85 5.48
N VAL A 29 -4.96 -9.54 4.33
CA VAL A 29 -4.37 -9.85 3.04
C VAL A 29 -3.35 -8.74 2.84
N GLU A 30 -2.20 -8.90 3.49
CA GLU A 30 -0.92 -8.23 3.20
C GLU A 30 -0.44 -8.60 1.79
N ARG A 31 -1.30 -8.48 0.78
CA ARG A 31 -0.90 -8.67 -0.61
C ARG A 31 -0.43 -7.33 -1.11
N CYS A 32 0.90 -7.22 -1.16
CA CYS A 32 1.55 -6.18 -1.95
C CYS A 32 0.94 -6.11 -3.35
N TYR A 33 0.84 -4.89 -3.89
CA TYR A 33 0.22 -4.63 -5.19
C TYR A 33 0.81 -5.53 -6.29
N CYS A 34 2.13 -5.73 -6.22
CA CYS A 34 2.88 -6.61 -7.08
C CYS A 34 3.06 -7.99 -6.45
N ARG A 35 2.53 -9.02 -7.12
CA ARG A 35 2.79 -10.43 -6.77
C ARG A 35 4.08 -10.97 -7.38
N SER A 36 4.49 -10.44 -8.53
CA SER A 36 5.70 -10.84 -9.25
C SER A 36 6.25 -9.65 -10.03
N THR A 37 7.56 -9.60 -10.23
CA THR A 37 8.26 -8.52 -10.93
C THR A 37 8.90 -9.03 -12.20
N VAL A 38 8.86 -8.21 -13.25
CA VAL A 38 9.55 -8.47 -14.50
C VAL A 38 10.94 -7.85 -14.42
N ASN A 39 11.98 -8.67 -14.62
CA ASN A 39 13.38 -8.22 -14.60
C ASN A 39 13.85 -7.69 -15.97
N ASN A 40 13.23 -8.13 -17.06
CA ASN A 40 13.62 -7.73 -18.42
C ASN A 40 12.53 -6.88 -19.07
N LEU A 41 12.53 -5.59 -18.77
CA LEU A 41 11.61 -4.63 -19.39
C LEU A 41 12.37 -3.49 -20.07
N PRO A 42 12.32 -3.37 -21.41
CA PRO A 42 13.00 -2.29 -22.11
C PRO A 42 12.24 -0.97 -21.93
N ARG A 43 12.99 0.12 -21.70
CA ARG A 43 12.43 1.48 -21.53
C ARG A 43 11.53 1.93 -22.68
N SER A 44 11.77 1.44 -23.90
CA SER A 44 10.97 1.80 -25.10
C SER A 44 9.48 1.46 -24.98
N TYR A 45 9.15 0.42 -24.21
CA TYR A 45 7.76 -0.02 -24.05
C TYR A 45 7.01 0.73 -22.95
N ILE A 46 7.73 1.46 -22.10
CA ILE A 46 7.19 2.13 -20.92
C ILE A 46 6.64 3.49 -21.32
N ARG A 47 5.38 3.73 -21.00
CA ARG A 47 4.72 5.03 -21.14
C ARG A 47 4.89 5.86 -19.87
N GLU A 48 4.71 5.23 -18.72
CA GLU A 48 4.73 5.90 -17.42
C GLU A 48 5.22 4.93 -16.34
N LEU A 49 5.90 5.46 -15.33
CA LEU A 49 6.30 4.72 -14.12
C LEU A 49 5.51 5.25 -12.93
N ARG A 50 4.89 4.35 -12.19
CA ARG A 50 4.20 4.63 -10.93
C ARG A 50 4.98 3.98 -9.78
N PHE A 51 5.25 4.77 -8.76
CA PHE A 51 5.94 4.32 -7.56
C PHE A 51 4.92 4.15 -6.44
N ILE A 52 4.84 2.97 -5.85
CA ILE A 52 3.91 2.66 -4.77
C ILE A 52 4.70 2.29 -3.52
N GLN A 53 4.33 2.96 -2.42
CA GLN A 53 4.78 2.64 -1.09
C GLN A 53 3.55 2.27 -0.26
N THR A 54 3.41 0.98 0.03
CA THR A 54 2.33 0.46 0.88
C THR A 54 2.93 0.09 2.23
N PRO A 55 2.27 0.41 3.36
CA PRO A 55 2.72 -0.06 4.67
C PRO A 55 2.85 -1.59 4.66
N ASN A 56 3.90 -2.12 5.30
CA ASN A 56 4.24 -3.55 5.35
C ASN A 56 4.68 -4.20 4.03
N CYS A 57 4.88 -3.42 2.95
CA CYS A 57 5.39 -3.93 1.68
C CYS A 57 6.69 -3.23 1.25
N PRO A 58 7.57 -3.95 0.53
CA PRO A 58 8.74 -3.33 -0.08
C PRO A 58 8.33 -2.31 -1.14
N PHE A 59 9.26 -1.39 -1.42
CA PHE A 59 9.11 -0.39 -2.48
C PHE A 59 8.79 -1.06 -3.82
N GLN A 60 7.67 -0.68 -4.43
CA GLN A 60 7.18 -1.29 -5.66
C GLN A 60 7.14 -0.27 -6.79
N VAL A 61 7.48 -0.76 -7.99
CA VAL A 61 7.48 0.04 -9.21
C VAL A 61 6.59 -0.64 -10.24
N ILE A 62 5.63 0.11 -10.77
CA ILE A 62 4.71 -0.35 -11.81
C ILE A 62 4.99 0.45 -13.06
N ALA A 63 5.25 -0.23 -14.16
CA ALA A 63 5.33 0.38 -15.47
C ALA A 63 4.00 0.22 -16.19
N LYS A 64 3.43 1.36 -16.61
CA LYS A 64 2.35 1.38 -17.59
C LYS A 64 2.97 1.35 -18.97
N LEU A 65 2.69 0.29 -19.72
CA LEU A 65 3.19 0.09 -21.07
C LEU A 65 2.42 0.95 -22.07
N LYS A 66 3.01 1.19 -23.24
CA LYS A 66 2.35 1.87 -24.37
C LYS A 66 1.09 1.13 -24.82
N THR A 67 1.03 -0.18 -24.62
CA THR A 67 -0.14 -1.03 -24.88
C THR A 67 -1.22 -0.93 -23.80
N ASN A 68 -1.15 0.05 -22.89
CA ASN A 68 -2.02 0.24 -21.72
C ASN A 68 -2.00 -0.90 -20.68
N LYS A 69 -1.10 -1.88 -20.83
CA LYS A 69 -0.89 -2.94 -19.83
C LYS A 69 -0.05 -2.42 -18.67
N GLU A 70 -0.39 -2.80 -17.45
CA GLU A 70 0.38 -2.48 -16.25
C GLU A 70 1.19 -3.71 -15.83
N VAL A 71 2.49 -3.52 -15.62
CA VAL A 71 3.40 -4.58 -15.21
C VAL A 71 4.26 -4.10 -14.05
N CYS A 72 4.46 -4.97 -13.07
CA CYS A 72 5.39 -4.71 -11.97
C CYS A 72 6.83 -4.92 -12.42
N VAL A 73 7.70 -4.00 -12.07
CA VAL A 73 9.09 -3.95 -12.50
C VAL A 73 9.97 -4.12 -11.27
N ASN A 74 11.04 -4.92 -11.39
CA ASN A 74 12.00 -5.05 -10.31
C ASN A 74 12.78 -3.72 -10.15
N PRO A 75 12.80 -3.09 -8.97
CA PRO A 75 13.60 -1.87 -8.72
C PRO A 75 15.12 -2.06 -8.93
N GLU A 76 15.61 -3.30 -8.95
CA GLU A 76 17.04 -3.63 -9.09
C GLU A 76 17.55 -3.60 -10.54
N ILE A 77 16.69 -3.32 -11.52
CA ILE A 77 17.11 -3.28 -12.93
C ILE A 77 18.03 -2.08 -13.18
N ARG A 78 19.17 -2.33 -13.84
CA ARG A 78 20.23 -1.32 -14.08
C ARG A 78 19.72 0.00 -14.68
N TRP A 79 18.86 -0.07 -15.70
CA TRP A 79 18.36 1.15 -16.36
C TRP A 79 17.46 1.98 -15.42
N LEU A 80 16.69 1.31 -14.55
CA LEU A 80 15.77 1.95 -13.61
C LEU A 80 16.56 2.59 -12.46
N GLN A 81 17.58 1.91 -11.95
CA GLN A 81 18.50 2.49 -10.97
C GLN A 81 19.19 3.75 -11.51
N ASN A 82 19.68 3.71 -12.75
CA ASN A 82 20.31 4.87 -13.38
C ASN A 82 19.30 6.02 -13.58
N TYR A 83 18.05 5.70 -13.95
CA TYR A 83 16.99 6.69 -14.05
C TYR A 83 16.71 7.38 -12.71
N LEU A 84 16.54 6.61 -11.63
CA LEU A 84 16.31 7.14 -10.28
C LEU A 84 17.48 7.98 -9.77
N LYS A 85 18.72 7.51 -9.98
CA LYS A 85 19.93 8.26 -9.60
C LYS A 85 20.00 9.62 -10.30
N ASN A 86 19.71 9.66 -11.60
CA ASN A 86 19.69 10.90 -12.37
C ASN A 86 18.58 11.85 -11.91
N ALA A 87 17.39 11.32 -11.61
CA ALA A 87 16.28 12.11 -11.08
C ALA A 87 16.63 12.75 -9.72
N ILE A 88 17.19 11.96 -8.79
CA ILE A 88 17.62 12.45 -7.48
C ILE A 88 18.73 13.50 -7.60
N ASN A 89 19.73 13.25 -8.46
CA ASN A 89 20.82 14.20 -8.69
C ASN A 89 20.30 15.53 -9.26
N LYS A 90 19.33 15.48 -10.18
CA LYS A 90 18.68 16.68 -10.73
C LYS A 90 17.94 17.46 -9.64
N MET A 91 17.21 16.78 -8.75
CA MET A 91 16.51 17.40 -7.62
C MET A 91 17.47 18.04 -6.61
N LYS A 92 18.61 17.40 -6.33
CA LYS A 92 19.65 17.97 -5.46
C LYS A 92 20.25 19.24 -6.06
N LYS A 93 20.57 19.21 -7.36
CA LYS A 93 21.12 20.37 -8.07
C LYS A 93 20.12 21.53 -8.12
N SER A 94 18.83 21.27 -8.34
CA SER A 94 17.81 22.33 -8.30
C SER A 94 17.63 22.93 -6.91
N LYS A 95 17.78 22.13 -5.84
CA LYS A 95 17.67 22.61 -4.45
C LYS A 95 18.89 23.43 -4.00
N GLN A 96 20.06 23.20 -4.58
CA GLN A 96 21.27 24.00 -4.35
C GLN A 96 21.32 25.31 -5.16
N ALA A 97 20.48 25.43 -6.18
CA ALA A 97 20.38 26.63 -7.00
C ALA A 97 19.33 27.64 -6.48
N ILE A 98 18.71 27.34 -5.32
CA ILE A 98 17.77 28.17 -4.57
C ILE A 98 18.44 28.51 -3.24
#